data_AF-A0A812UZ68-F1
#
_entry.id   AF-A0A812UZ68-F1
#
_cell.length_a   1.000
_cell.length_b   1.000
_cell.length_c   1.000
_cell.angle_alpha   90.00
_cell.angle_beta   90.00
_cell.angle_gamma   90.00
#
_symmetry.space_group_name_H-M   'P 1'
#
loop_
_entity.id
_entity.type
_entity.pdbx_description
1 polymer ?
#
loop_
_entity_poly.entity_id
_entity_poly.type
_entity_poly.pdbx_seq_one_letter_code
_entity_poly.pdbx_strand_id
1 'polypeptide(L)'
;MQAFEVDAAASTAIARTPSRCRQVAFVAAPIFFVAALLGVCGLAGLFSAPDLGSRALIKSMQGTKDCEEAGEVVPGRFRPRCTDGHWASHQCDGSTGMCWCADKAGQLLEGTRGKPGKGPRHEDCETIRTLQESGNSTECHLSRLKAQLRPLLGAFKARCLPEGGYAPHQCWGSTGECWCTDATGKELNGTRGRPGSPAEDCASACGRCTAEHQQRGMNCVVGACLPEEAINF
;
A
#
# COMPACT_ATOMS: atom_id res chain seq x y z
N MET A 1 39.77 -42.30 30.90
CA MET A 1 38.93 -43.49 31.16
C MET A 1 38.43 -43.40 32.58
N GLN A 2 37.12 -43.16 32.77
CA GLN A 2 36.37 -43.56 33.96
C GLN A 2 34.88 -43.44 33.61
N ALA A 3 34.18 -44.56 33.82
CA ALA A 3 32.74 -44.72 33.74
C ALA A 3 32.11 -44.37 35.10
N PHE A 4 30.82 -44.02 35.12
CA PHE A 4 29.88 -44.45 36.17
C PHE A 4 28.44 -44.38 35.64
N GLU A 5 27.69 -45.42 35.98
CA GLU A 5 26.30 -45.73 35.62
C GLU A 5 25.25 -45.07 36.52
N VAL A 6 24.01 -45.22 36.07
CA VAL A 6 22.67 -44.89 36.59
C VAL A 6 22.40 -45.22 38.07
N ASP A 7 21.51 -44.48 38.76
CA ASP A 7 20.13 -44.94 39.03
C ASP A 7 19.23 -43.95 39.81
N ALA A 8 17.93 -44.27 39.72
CA ALA A 8 16.70 -43.53 40.00
C ALA A 8 16.37 -43.09 41.45
N ALA A 9 15.43 -42.15 41.59
CA ALA A 9 14.19 -42.39 42.37
C ALA A 9 13.09 -41.34 42.08
N ALA A 10 11.86 -41.83 42.03
CA ALA A 10 10.61 -41.17 41.66
C ALA A 10 10.01 -40.26 42.75
N SER A 11 9.07 -39.35 42.37
CA SER A 11 7.73 -39.28 42.99
C SER A 11 6.80 -38.19 42.39
N THR A 12 5.61 -38.67 42.01
CA THR A 12 4.26 -38.08 42.11
C THR A 12 3.87 -36.76 41.41
N ALA A 13 2.75 -36.92 40.68
CA ALA A 13 1.84 -35.95 40.08
C ALA A 13 1.46 -34.73 40.93
N ILE A 14 1.00 -33.67 40.26
CA ILE A 14 -0.32 -33.02 40.48
C ILE A 14 -0.60 -32.10 39.27
N ALA A 15 -1.70 -32.39 38.58
CA ALA A 15 -2.30 -31.51 37.59
C ALA A 15 -2.87 -30.25 38.28
N ARG A 16 -2.61 -29.06 37.74
CA ARG A 16 -3.33 -27.83 38.11
C ARG A 16 -3.78 -27.10 36.85
N THR A 17 -5.09 -27.02 36.70
CA THR A 17 -5.83 -26.15 35.78
C THR A 17 -5.60 -24.67 36.13
N PRO A 18 -5.41 -23.76 35.16
CA PRO A 18 -5.51 -22.34 35.44
C PRO A 18 -6.99 -21.92 35.36
N SER A 19 -7.54 -21.57 36.52
CA SER A 19 -8.83 -20.94 36.67
C SER A 19 -8.64 -19.43 36.93
N ARG A 20 -9.56 -18.64 36.36
CA ARG A 20 -9.87 -17.21 36.62
C ARG A 20 -9.07 -16.15 35.85
N CYS A 21 -9.69 -15.66 34.77
CA CYS A 21 -9.52 -14.28 34.32
C CYS A 21 -9.99 -13.32 35.42
N ARG A 22 -9.11 -12.40 35.82
CA ARG A 22 -9.38 -11.31 36.75
C ARG A 22 -10.14 -10.22 35.98
N GLN A 23 -11.41 -10.02 36.31
CA GLN A 23 -12.22 -8.91 35.79
C GLN A 23 -11.71 -7.60 36.41
N VAL A 24 -11.32 -6.65 35.56
CA VAL A 24 -11.13 -5.25 35.96
C VAL A 24 -12.47 -4.57 35.78
N ALA A 25 -13.08 -4.14 36.88
CA ALA A 25 -14.35 -3.44 36.88
C ALA A 25 -14.16 -2.04 36.28
N PHE A 26 -14.81 -1.76 35.15
CA PHE A 26 -15.07 -0.41 34.68
C PHE A 26 -16.44 0.03 35.23
N VAL A 27 -16.43 1.16 35.92
CA VAL A 27 -17.57 1.80 36.56
C VAL A 27 -18.52 2.28 35.47
N ALA A 28 -19.74 1.74 35.42
CA ALA A 28 -20.77 2.13 34.45
C ALA A 28 -21.50 3.40 34.91
N ALA A 29 -21.52 4.42 34.05
CA ALA A 29 -22.47 5.54 34.11
C ALA A 29 -23.76 5.16 33.34
N PRO A 30 -24.97 5.58 33.78
CA PRO A 30 -26.22 5.00 33.32
C PRO A 30 -26.89 5.89 32.27
N ILE A 31 -26.78 5.57 30.99
CA ILE A 31 -27.71 6.06 29.97
C ILE A 31 -27.97 4.92 28.98
N PHE A 32 -29.23 4.80 28.53
CA PHE A 32 -29.79 3.79 27.62
C PHE A 32 -30.39 2.54 28.28
N PHE A 33 -31.30 2.75 29.24
CA PHE A 33 -32.57 2.02 29.17
C PHE A 33 -33.38 2.57 28.00
N VAL A 34 -34.20 1.70 27.38
CA VAL A 34 -35.13 1.92 26.25
C VAL A 34 -34.56 1.62 24.86
N ALA A 35 -34.39 0.34 24.54
CA ALA A 35 -34.74 -0.24 23.22
C ALA A 35 -34.61 -1.77 23.24
N ALA A 36 -35.49 -2.45 24.00
CA ALA A 36 -35.54 -3.93 24.03
C ALA A 36 -36.92 -4.51 23.66
N LEU A 37 -37.77 -3.77 22.94
CA LEU A 37 -39.13 -4.25 22.57
C LEU A 37 -39.57 -3.94 21.13
N LEU A 38 -38.65 -3.72 20.20
CA LEU A 38 -38.95 -3.82 18.77
C LEU A 38 -37.91 -4.73 18.14
N GLY A 39 -38.36 -5.91 17.72
CA GLY A 39 -37.54 -6.88 17.01
C GLY A 39 -37.04 -6.30 15.69
N VAL A 40 -35.82 -5.77 15.69
CA VAL A 40 -35.10 -5.42 14.46
C VAL A 40 -33.83 -6.27 14.40
N CYS A 41 -34.03 -7.56 14.16
CA CYS A 41 -32.97 -8.45 13.66
C CYS A 41 -32.76 -8.10 12.18
N GLY A 42 -32.00 -7.04 11.89
CA GLY A 42 -31.97 -6.53 10.50
C GLY A 42 -31.01 -5.41 10.13
N LEU A 43 -29.99 -5.09 10.95
CA LEU A 43 -28.98 -4.09 10.55
C LEU A 43 -27.53 -4.55 10.80
N ALA A 44 -27.26 -5.85 10.64
CA ALA A 44 -25.89 -6.39 10.56
C ALA A 44 -25.26 -6.20 9.15
N GLY A 45 -25.68 -5.20 8.38
CA GLY A 45 -25.36 -5.09 6.94
C GLY A 45 -24.59 -3.85 6.50
N LEU A 46 -24.27 -2.89 7.37
CA LEU A 46 -23.71 -1.58 6.93
C LEU A 46 -22.29 -1.26 7.38
N PHE A 47 -21.64 -2.13 8.14
CA PHE A 47 -20.20 -2.01 8.36
C PHE A 47 -19.50 -3.09 7.55
N SER A 48 -19.03 -2.74 6.36
CA SER A 48 -18.00 -3.52 5.69
C SER A 48 -16.86 -3.71 6.67
N ALA A 49 -16.68 -4.94 7.17
CA ALA A 49 -15.52 -5.27 7.98
C ALA A 49 -14.26 -4.85 7.20
N PRO A 50 -13.37 -4.03 7.77
CA PRO A 50 -12.08 -3.82 7.15
C PRO A 50 -11.40 -5.20 7.05
N ASP A 51 -11.00 -5.56 5.83
CA ASP A 51 -10.31 -6.79 5.47
C ASP A 51 -8.98 -6.87 6.25
N LEU A 52 -9.07 -7.36 7.49
CA LEU A 52 -7.99 -7.38 8.47
C LEU A 52 -7.01 -8.53 8.20
N GLY A 53 -7.39 -9.53 7.41
CA GLY A 53 -6.54 -10.67 7.06
C GLY A 53 -5.48 -10.29 6.03
N SER A 54 -5.88 -9.60 4.96
CA SER A 54 -5.03 -9.41 3.79
C SER A 54 -3.93 -8.35 3.97
N ARG A 55 -4.23 -7.28 4.72
CA ARG A 55 -3.20 -6.27 5.09
C ARG A 55 -2.25 -6.78 6.17
N ALA A 56 -2.72 -7.66 7.06
CA ALA A 56 -1.88 -8.30 8.07
C ALA A 56 -0.94 -9.34 7.44
N LEU A 57 -1.39 -10.12 6.45
CA LEU A 57 -0.58 -11.12 5.75
C LEU A 57 0.59 -10.49 4.97
N ILE A 58 0.37 -9.36 4.31
CA ILE A 58 1.44 -8.67 3.55
C ILE A 58 2.43 -7.97 4.48
N LYS A 59 1.97 -7.51 5.65
CA LYS A 59 2.86 -6.95 6.69
C LYS A 59 3.63 -8.02 7.45
N SER A 60 3.18 -9.28 7.41
CA SER A 60 3.85 -10.44 8.04
C SER A 60 5.11 -10.91 7.31
N MET A 61 5.38 -10.38 6.10
CA MET A 61 6.57 -10.70 5.29
C MET A 61 7.73 -9.72 5.53
N GLN A 62 7.54 -8.72 6.41
CA GLN A 62 8.58 -7.76 6.77
C GLN A 62 9.64 -8.44 7.64
N GLY A 63 10.58 -9.17 7.02
CA GLY A 63 11.76 -9.70 7.72
C GLY A 63 12.32 -11.05 7.24
N THR A 64 11.64 -11.81 6.38
CA THR A 64 12.20 -13.06 5.83
C THR A 64 13.02 -12.74 4.58
N LYS A 65 14.33 -12.96 4.63
CA LYS A 65 15.23 -12.62 3.52
C LYS A 65 15.09 -13.56 2.33
N ASP A 66 14.63 -14.78 2.57
CA ASP A 66 14.61 -15.83 1.55
C ASP A 66 13.18 -16.32 1.26
N CYS A 67 12.84 -16.38 -0.04
CA CYS A 67 11.52 -16.78 -0.52
C CYS A 67 11.18 -18.23 -0.15
N GLU A 68 12.20 -19.09 -0.09
CA GLU A 68 12.07 -20.51 0.23
C GLU A 68 11.79 -20.75 1.72
N GLU A 69 12.40 -19.97 2.61
CA GLU A 69 12.18 -20.04 4.06
C GLU A 69 10.78 -19.51 4.43
N ALA A 70 10.29 -18.50 3.71
CA ALA A 70 8.94 -17.99 3.89
C ALA A 70 7.82 -18.97 3.45
N GLY A 71 8.19 -20.05 2.77
CA GLY A 71 7.30 -21.09 2.25
C GLY A 71 6.91 -22.19 3.24
N GLU A 72 7.27 -22.09 4.53
CA GLU A 72 6.96 -23.13 5.52
C GLU A 72 5.46 -23.44 5.56
N VAL A 73 5.15 -24.72 5.28
CA VAL A 73 3.81 -25.20 4.92
C VAL A 73 2.95 -25.33 6.17
N VAL A 74 2.34 -24.23 6.58
CA VAL A 74 1.27 -24.22 7.58
C VAL A 74 -0.07 -24.16 6.83
N PRO A 75 -1.00 -25.10 7.06
CA PRO A 75 -2.32 -25.07 6.45
C PRO A 75 -3.03 -23.72 6.69
N GLY A 76 -3.50 -23.07 5.63
CA GLY A 76 -4.15 -21.76 5.67
C GLY A 76 -3.20 -20.55 5.70
N ARG A 77 -1.88 -20.77 5.69
CA ARG A 77 -0.88 -19.70 5.54
C ARG A 77 -0.57 -19.45 4.06
N PHE A 78 -0.37 -18.18 3.71
CA PHE A 78 0.06 -17.78 2.37
C PHE A 78 1.40 -18.43 2.01
N ARG A 79 1.44 -19.17 0.90
CA ARG A 79 2.67 -19.74 0.34
C ARG A 79 3.17 -18.86 -0.81
N PRO A 80 4.33 -18.20 -0.68
CA PRO A 80 4.85 -17.36 -1.75
C PRO A 80 5.29 -18.19 -2.96
N ARG A 81 5.18 -17.61 -4.15
CA ARG A 81 5.77 -18.16 -5.38
C ARG A 81 7.20 -17.64 -5.49
N CYS A 82 8.11 -18.55 -5.78
CA CYS A 82 9.53 -18.26 -5.98
C CYS A 82 9.92 -18.66 -7.41
N THR A 83 10.81 -17.89 -8.01
CA THR A 83 11.42 -18.16 -9.32
C THR A 83 12.94 -18.11 -9.13
N ASP A 84 13.63 -19.22 -9.38
CA ASP A 84 15.08 -19.35 -9.23
C ASP A 84 15.60 -18.87 -7.85
N GLY A 85 14.91 -19.24 -6.77
CA GLY A 85 15.24 -18.83 -5.40
C GLY A 85 14.87 -17.39 -5.02
N HIS A 86 14.40 -16.58 -5.98
CA HIS A 86 13.96 -15.21 -5.77
C HIS A 86 12.44 -15.11 -5.68
N TRP A 87 11.93 -14.01 -5.13
CA TRP A 87 10.49 -13.70 -5.15
C TRP A 87 9.98 -13.62 -6.58
N ALA A 88 8.90 -14.34 -6.90
CA ALA A 88 8.23 -14.15 -8.19
C ALA A 88 7.60 -12.75 -8.24
N SER A 89 7.71 -12.08 -9.39
CA SER A 89 7.11 -10.75 -9.59
C SER A 89 5.58 -10.78 -9.53
N HIS A 90 4.97 -11.93 -9.81
CA HIS A 90 3.53 -12.15 -9.73
C HIS A 90 3.23 -13.14 -8.60
N GLN A 91 2.58 -12.65 -7.56
CA GLN A 91 2.19 -13.43 -6.39
C GLN A 91 0.68 -13.65 -6.38
N CYS A 92 0.27 -14.84 -5.96
CA CYS A 92 -1.14 -15.19 -5.79
C CYS A 92 -1.33 -15.96 -4.50
N ASP A 93 -2.31 -15.56 -3.71
CA ASP A 93 -2.75 -16.31 -2.56
C ASP A 93 -3.79 -17.35 -2.99
N GLY A 94 -3.42 -18.62 -2.92
CA GLY A 94 -4.31 -19.73 -3.28
C GLY A 94 -5.53 -19.87 -2.37
N SER A 95 -5.49 -19.34 -1.14
CA SER A 95 -6.60 -19.43 -0.19
C SER A 95 -7.70 -18.41 -0.47
N THR A 96 -7.32 -17.21 -0.88
CA THR A 96 -8.24 -16.10 -1.17
C THR A 96 -8.50 -15.93 -2.68
N GLY A 97 -7.62 -16.45 -3.53
CA GLY A 97 -7.65 -16.26 -4.98
C GLY A 97 -7.14 -14.90 -5.44
N MET A 98 -6.64 -14.04 -4.53
CA MET A 98 -6.13 -12.72 -4.88
C MET A 98 -4.72 -12.78 -5.46
N CYS A 99 -4.44 -11.94 -6.45
CA CYS A 99 -3.10 -11.83 -7.05
C CYS A 99 -2.63 -10.37 -7.07
N TRP A 100 -1.31 -10.18 -7.04
CA TRP A 100 -0.65 -8.87 -7.05
C TRP A 100 0.75 -8.96 -7.66
N CYS A 101 1.30 -7.81 -8.04
CA CYS A 101 2.72 -7.72 -8.37
C CYS A 101 3.54 -7.51 -7.09
N ALA A 102 4.69 -8.18 -6.99
CA ALA A 102 5.65 -8.03 -5.91
C ALA A 102 6.98 -7.46 -6.43
N ASP A 103 7.68 -6.71 -5.58
CA ASP A 103 9.03 -6.24 -5.85
C ASP A 103 10.08 -7.32 -5.60
N LYS A 104 11.36 -6.99 -5.80
CA LYS A 104 12.50 -7.91 -5.58
C LYS A 104 12.62 -8.43 -4.14
N ALA A 105 12.03 -7.74 -3.17
CA ALA A 105 11.99 -8.13 -1.76
C ALA A 105 10.70 -8.89 -1.42
N GLY A 106 9.86 -9.20 -2.40
CA GLY A 106 8.57 -9.86 -2.19
C GLY A 106 7.46 -8.96 -1.67
N GLN A 107 7.69 -7.64 -1.59
CA GLN A 107 6.70 -6.70 -1.08
C GLN A 107 5.67 -6.38 -2.15
N LEU A 108 4.43 -6.18 -1.71
CA LEU A 108 3.34 -5.76 -2.59
C LEU A 108 3.66 -4.42 -3.26
N LEU A 109 3.56 -4.38 -4.58
CA LEU A 109 3.44 -3.14 -5.33
C LEU A 109 2.03 -2.58 -5.13
N GLU A 110 1.92 -1.53 -4.31
CA GLU A 110 0.64 -0.91 -3.99
C GLU A 110 -0.19 -0.56 -5.23
N GLY A 111 -1.50 -0.80 -5.15
CA GLY A 111 -2.44 -0.61 -6.25
C GLY A 111 -2.49 -1.75 -7.29
N THR A 112 -1.61 -2.74 -7.23
CA THR A 112 -1.63 -3.89 -8.17
C THR A 112 -2.46 -5.08 -7.69
N ARG A 113 -2.92 -5.07 -6.43
CA ARG A 113 -3.72 -6.17 -5.88
C ARG A 113 -5.10 -6.21 -6.53
N GLY A 114 -5.43 -7.33 -7.14
CA GLY A 114 -6.73 -7.59 -7.74
C GLY A 114 -7.59 -8.54 -6.92
N LYS A 115 -8.91 -8.46 -7.16
CA LYS A 115 -9.88 -9.45 -6.68
C LYS A 115 -9.64 -10.81 -7.37
N PRO A 116 -10.22 -11.91 -6.85
CA PRO A 116 -10.13 -13.21 -7.51
C PRO A 116 -10.55 -13.16 -8.98
N GLY A 117 -9.69 -13.67 -9.87
CA GLY A 117 -9.89 -13.64 -11.33
C GLY A 117 -9.77 -12.26 -12.00
N LYS A 118 -9.45 -11.21 -11.23
CA LYS A 118 -9.22 -9.83 -11.70
C LYS A 118 -7.88 -9.30 -11.18
N GLY A 119 -6.88 -10.17 -11.09
CA GLY A 119 -5.50 -9.83 -10.76
C GLY A 119 -4.73 -9.24 -11.95
N PRO A 120 -3.52 -8.72 -11.71
CA PRO A 120 -2.58 -8.42 -12.78
C PRO A 120 -2.14 -9.72 -13.47
N ARG A 121 -1.69 -9.64 -14.73
CA ARG A 121 -1.12 -10.81 -15.42
C ARG A 121 0.34 -11.00 -15.04
N HIS A 122 0.86 -12.21 -15.23
CA HIS A 122 2.27 -12.51 -14.98
C HIS A 122 3.22 -11.63 -15.80
N GLU A 123 2.97 -11.54 -17.12
CA GLU A 123 3.73 -10.74 -18.10
C GLU A 123 3.84 -9.25 -17.68
N ASP A 124 2.75 -8.73 -17.13
CA ASP A 124 2.63 -7.34 -16.71
C ASP A 124 3.54 -7.07 -15.49
N CYS A 125 3.52 -7.98 -14.50
CA CYS A 125 4.37 -7.86 -13.32
C CYS A 125 5.86 -8.09 -13.65
N GLU A 126 6.17 -8.95 -14.61
CA GLU A 126 7.53 -9.17 -15.11
C GLU A 126 8.08 -7.93 -15.83
N THR A 127 7.24 -7.25 -16.60
CA THR A 127 7.59 -5.96 -17.23
C THR A 127 7.88 -4.89 -16.18
N ILE A 128 7.10 -4.81 -15.10
CA ILE A 128 7.38 -3.87 -14.00
C ILE A 128 8.73 -4.19 -13.35
N ARG A 129 9.01 -5.46 -13.07
CA ARG A 129 10.26 -5.87 -12.43
C ARG A 129 11.48 -5.49 -13.26
N THR A 130 11.47 -5.84 -14.55
CA THR A 130 12.58 -5.51 -15.47
C THR A 130 12.81 -4.01 -15.57
N LEU A 131 11.75 -3.21 -15.58
CA LEU A 131 11.86 -1.75 -15.56
C LEU A 131 12.47 -1.21 -14.26
N GLN A 132 12.07 -1.76 -13.11
CA GLN A 132 12.67 -1.39 -11.82
C GLN A 132 14.15 -1.78 -11.71
N GLU A 133 14.52 -2.94 -12.26
CA GLU A 133 15.89 -3.46 -12.23
C GLU A 133 16.82 -2.75 -13.22
N SER A 134 16.30 -2.33 -14.38
CA SER A 134 17.07 -1.60 -15.38
C SER A 134 17.53 -0.21 -14.92
N GLY A 135 16.97 0.32 -13.82
CA GLY A 135 17.19 1.71 -13.40
C GLY A 135 16.65 2.76 -14.37
N ASN A 136 16.03 2.35 -15.48
CA ASN A 136 15.50 3.20 -16.53
C ASN A 136 14.04 3.61 -16.29
N SER A 137 13.52 3.35 -15.09
CA SER A 137 12.14 3.69 -14.72
C SER A 137 12.14 4.68 -13.57
N THR A 138 11.63 5.88 -13.84
CA THR A 138 11.38 6.89 -12.83
C THR A 138 10.09 6.57 -12.07
N GLU A 139 9.89 7.26 -10.95
CA GLU A 139 8.68 7.11 -10.14
C GLU A 139 7.39 7.35 -10.96
N CYS A 140 7.40 8.34 -11.86
CA CYS A 140 6.25 8.61 -12.73
C CYS A 140 5.98 7.46 -13.70
N HIS A 141 7.01 6.91 -14.35
CA HIS A 141 6.86 5.78 -15.26
C HIS A 141 6.29 4.55 -14.55
N LEU A 142 6.79 4.25 -13.34
CA LEU A 142 6.26 3.16 -12.52
C LEU A 142 4.80 3.40 -12.11
N SER A 143 4.45 4.62 -11.70
CA SER A 143 3.08 4.99 -11.34
C SER A 143 2.11 4.82 -12.51
N ARG A 144 2.51 5.26 -13.71
CA ARG A 144 1.74 5.12 -14.95
C ARG A 144 1.51 3.65 -15.32
N LEU A 145 2.53 2.80 -15.20
CA LEU A 145 2.41 1.37 -15.48
C LEU A 145 1.53 0.66 -14.46
N LYS A 146 1.71 0.93 -13.16
CA LYS A 146 0.82 0.39 -12.12
C LYS A 146 -0.65 0.72 -12.41
N ALA A 147 -0.95 1.93 -12.85
CA ALA A 147 -2.30 2.33 -13.23
C ALA A 147 -2.85 1.56 -14.45
N GLN A 148 -2.00 1.15 -15.38
CA GLN A 148 -2.41 0.29 -16.51
C GLN A 148 -2.74 -1.13 -16.06
N LEU A 149 -2.08 -1.63 -15.00
CA LEU A 149 -2.32 -2.97 -14.47
C LEU A 149 -3.58 -3.10 -13.63
N ARG A 150 -4.23 -1.98 -13.31
CA ARG A 150 -5.47 -2.00 -12.54
C ARG A 150 -6.61 -2.45 -13.45
N PRO A 151 -7.39 -3.48 -13.06
CA PRO A 151 -8.64 -3.83 -13.73
C PRO A 151 -9.76 -2.81 -13.45
N LEU A 152 -9.46 -1.73 -12.73
CA LEU A 152 -10.40 -0.64 -12.50
C LEU A 152 -10.37 0.27 -13.74
N LEU A 153 -11.36 0.08 -14.61
CA LEU A 153 -11.65 0.98 -15.71
C LEU A 153 -11.64 2.42 -15.18
N GLY A 154 -10.88 3.29 -15.85
CA GLY A 154 -10.73 4.68 -15.44
C GLY A 154 -9.74 4.91 -14.30
N ALA A 155 -8.76 4.02 -14.06
CA ALA A 155 -7.64 4.38 -13.17
C ALA A 155 -6.88 5.62 -13.70
N PHE A 156 -6.50 6.52 -12.79
CA PHE A 156 -5.67 7.68 -13.13
C PHE A 156 -4.30 7.24 -13.63
N LYS A 157 -3.92 7.68 -14.83
CA LYS A 157 -2.61 7.40 -15.44
C LYS A 157 -1.81 8.69 -15.44
N ALA A 158 -0.72 8.73 -14.66
CA ALA A 158 0.14 9.90 -14.61
C ALA A 158 0.75 10.22 -15.98
N ARG A 159 0.82 11.52 -16.31
CA ARG A 159 1.63 12.05 -17.40
C ARG A 159 3.03 12.31 -16.88
N CYS A 160 4.01 11.85 -17.65
CA CYS A 160 5.42 11.97 -17.32
C CYS A 160 6.10 12.82 -18.39
N LEU A 161 7.13 13.56 -17.99
CA LEU A 161 8.03 14.28 -18.87
C LEU A 161 9.04 13.29 -19.50
N PRO A 162 9.72 13.66 -20.60
CA PRO A 162 10.70 12.78 -21.25
C PRO A 162 11.85 12.32 -20.33
N GLU A 163 12.29 13.19 -19.43
CA GLU A 163 13.28 12.91 -18.39
C GLU A 163 12.73 12.03 -17.24
N GLY A 164 11.43 11.73 -17.28
CA GLY A 164 10.74 10.83 -16.36
C GLY A 164 10.20 11.48 -15.08
N GLY A 165 10.34 12.80 -14.91
CA GLY A 165 9.61 13.56 -13.88
C GLY A 165 8.10 13.55 -14.11
N TYR A 166 7.32 13.88 -13.07
CA TYR A 166 5.89 14.10 -13.25
C TYR A 166 5.64 15.39 -14.04
N ALA A 167 4.77 15.32 -15.04
CA ALA A 167 4.38 16.53 -15.76
C ALA A 167 3.64 17.49 -14.80
N PRO A 168 3.93 18.80 -14.83
CA PRO A 168 3.28 19.81 -14.00
C PRO A 168 1.77 19.77 -14.06
N HIS A 169 1.23 19.45 -15.23
CA HIS A 169 -0.19 19.41 -15.50
C HIS A 169 -0.66 17.96 -15.70
N GLN A 170 -1.49 17.49 -14.77
CA GLN A 170 -2.06 16.16 -14.78
C GLN A 170 -3.56 16.18 -15.09
N CYS A 171 -4.02 15.18 -15.83
CA CYS A 171 -5.45 15.02 -16.14
C CYS A 171 -5.91 13.59 -15.93
N TRP A 172 -7.04 13.43 -15.26
CA TRP A 172 -7.70 12.15 -15.09
C TRP A 172 -8.71 11.91 -16.20
N GLY A 173 -8.30 11.19 -17.24
CA GLY A 173 -9.10 11.03 -18.47
C GLY A 173 -10.50 10.44 -18.27
N SER A 174 -10.76 9.67 -17.20
CA SER A 174 -12.10 9.11 -16.95
C SER A 174 -13.04 10.02 -16.16
N THR A 175 -12.52 10.98 -15.39
CA THR A 175 -13.35 12.00 -14.71
C THR A 175 -13.38 13.31 -15.49
N GLY A 176 -12.37 13.56 -16.33
CA GLY A 176 -12.16 14.80 -17.06
C GLY A 176 -11.47 15.89 -16.23
N GLU A 177 -11.20 15.65 -14.94
CA GLU A 177 -10.56 16.63 -14.05
C GLU A 177 -9.07 16.78 -14.36
N CYS A 178 -8.56 18.00 -14.24
CA CYS A 178 -7.13 18.29 -14.36
C CYS A 178 -6.65 19.13 -13.17
N TRP A 179 -5.38 19.00 -12.80
CA TRP A 179 -4.75 19.71 -11.69
C TRP A 179 -3.25 19.91 -11.92
N CYS A 180 -2.65 20.81 -11.15
CA CYS A 180 -1.20 20.98 -11.14
C CYS A 180 -0.54 20.09 -10.08
N THR A 181 0.64 19.57 -10.37
CA THR A 181 1.45 18.79 -9.43
C THR A 181 2.83 19.39 -9.23
N ASP A 182 3.45 19.14 -8.08
CA ASP A 182 4.88 19.37 -7.89
C ASP A 182 5.74 18.32 -8.59
N ALA A 183 7.08 18.46 -8.49
CA ALA A 183 8.04 17.53 -9.09
C ALA A 183 7.90 16.07 -8.62
N THR A 184 7.28 15.83 -7.46
CA THR A 184 7.00 14.48 -6.92
C THR A 184 5.67 13.91 -7.41
N GLY A 185 4.92 14.68 -8.21
CA GLY A 185 3.60 14.28 -8.70
C GLY A 185 2.48 14.52 -7.69
N LYS A 186 2.74 15.23 -6.59
CA LYS A 186 1.72 15.58 -5.60
C LYS A 186 0.90 16.77 -6.08
N GLU A 187 -0.43 16.63 -6.01
CA GLU A 187 -1.36 17.71 -6.35
C GLU A 187 -1.15 18.97 -5.50
N LEU A 188 -1.19 20.11 -6.17
CA LEU A 188 -1.17 21.43 -5.57
C LEU A 188 -2.59 21.85 -5.19
N ASN A 189 -2.77 22.27 -3.93
CA ASN A 189 -4.08 22.64 -3.40
C ASN A 189 -4.74 23.75 -4.23
N GLY A 190 -6.03 23.58 -4.51
CA GLY A 190 -6.83 24.59 -5.22
C GLY A 190 -6.63 24.63 -6.74
N THR A 191 -5.82 23.73 -7.31
CA THR A 191 -5.54 23.70 -8.77
C THR A 191 -6.44 22.73 -9.55
N ARG A 192 -7.24 21.91 -8.85
CA ARG A 192 -8.15 20.96 -9.49
C ARG A 192 -9.33 21.67 -10.14
N GLY A 193 -9.33 21.65 -11.47
CA GLY A 193 -10.39 22.19 -12.31
C GLY A 193 -11.55 21.22 -12.52
N ARG A 194 -12.66 21.76 -13.01
CA ARG A 194 -13.81 20.96 -13.47
C ARG A 194 -13.46 20.24 -14.78
N PRO A 195 -14.23 19.21 -15.17
CA PRO A 195 -14.07 18.59 -16.47
C PRO A 195 -14.17 19.61 -17.60
N GLY A 196 -13.15 19.69 -18.44
CA GLY A 196 -13.07 20.65 -19.56
C GLY A 196 -12.60 22.06 -19.18
N SER A 197 -12.17 22.30 -17.94
CA SER A 197 -11.42 23.52 -17.60
C SER A 197 -10.17 23.63 -18.48
N PRO A 198 -9.77 24.85 -18.90
CA PRO A 198 -8.51 25.06 -19.59
C PRO A 198 -7.35 24.53 -18.75
N ALA A 199 -6.26 24.12 -19.40
CA ALA A 199 -5.04 23.81 -18.68
C ALA A 199 -4.56 25.08 -17.97
N GLU A 200 -4.72 25.12 -16.64
CA GLU A 200 -4.16 26.19 -15.80
C GLU A 200 -2.65 26.28 -16.06
N ASP A 201 -2.12 27.50 -16.06
CA ASP A 201 -0.67 27.71 -16.16
C ASP A 201 0.01 27.20 -14.88
N CYS A 202 0.42 25.94 -14.90
CA CYS A 202 1.06 25.29 -13.75
C CYS A 202 2.45 25.87 -13.44
N ALA A 203 3.04 26.70 -14.30
CA ALA A 203 4.29 27.41 -13.97
C ALA A 203 4.07 28.41 -12.83
N SER A 204 2.89 29.03 -12.81
CA SER A 204 2.45 30.00 -11.80
C SER A 204 1.81 29.35 -10.57
N ALA A 205 1.52 28.05 -10.62
CA ALA A 205 0.95 27.30 -9.52
C ALA A 205 2.04 26.87 -8.53
N CYS A 206 2.18 27.61 -7.42
CA CYS A 206 2.95 27.16 -6.28
C CYS A 206 2.05 26.98 -5.06
N GLY A 207 2.03 25.77 -4.51
CA GLY A 207 1.28 25.49 -3.29
C GLY A 207 1.85 26.14 -2.03
N ARG A 208 3.03 26.80 -2.10
CA ARG A 208 3.79 27.28 -0.91
C ARG A 208 4.51 28.64 -1.06
N CYS A 209 4.52 29.28 -2.22
CA CYS A 209 5.19 30.58 -2.38
C CYS A 209 4.22 31.71 -2.00
N THR A 210 4.57 32.46 -0.96
CA THR A 210 3.81 33.62 -0.49
C THR A 210 4.48 34.89 -1.06
N ALA A 211 3.78 36.02 -0.99
CA ALA A 211 4.38 37.30 -1.34
C ALA A 211 5.64 37.62 -0.51
N GLU A 212 5.70 37.13 0.74
CA GLU A 212 6.89 37.27 1.61
C GLU A 212 8.08 36.46 1.10
N HIS A 213 7.87 35.22 0.62
CA HIS A 213 8.93 34.43 0.02
C HIS A 213 9.49 35.10 -1.25
N GLN A 214 8.63 35.70 -2.07
CA GLN A 214 9.04 36.45 -3.25
C GLN A 214 9.89 37.67 -2.91
N GLN A 215 9.54 38.39 -1.84
CA GLN A 215 10.35 39.51 -1.34
C GLN A 215 11.74 39.08 -0.85
N ARG A 216 11.93 37.79 -0.52
CA ARG A 216 13.21 37.21 -0.10
C ARG A 216 13.98 36.59 -1.27
N GLY A 217 13.60 36.89 -2.51
CA GLY A 217 14.26 36.40 -3.73
C GLY A 217 13.93 34.94 -4.08
N MET A 218 12.83 34.40 -3.55
CA MET A 218 12.33 33.09 -3.98
C MET A 218 11.33 33.23 -5.13
N ASN A 219 11.52 32.45 -6.18
CA ASN A 219 10.61 32.42 -7.32
C ASN A 219 9.69 31.21 -7.26
N CYS A 220 8.53 31.39 -7.86
CA CYS A 220 7.56 30.33 -8.10
C CYS A 220 8.04 29.49 -9.28
N VAL A 221 8.31 28.21 -9.04
CA VAL A 221 8.58 27.22 -10.09
C VAL A 221 7.77 26.00 -9.76
N VAL A 222 6.85 25.62 -10.66
CA VAL A 222 5.95 24.45 -10.58
C VAL A 222 5.99 23.71 -9.23
N GLY A 223 5.06 24.06 -8.34
CA GLY A 223 4.89 23.37 -7.05
C GLY A 223 5.99 23.59 -5.99
N ALA A 224 7.03 24.35 -6.30
CA ALA A 224 8.11 24.72 -5.39
C ALA A 224 8.31 26.23 -5.31
N CYS A 225 8.87 26.66 -4.17
CA CYS A 225 9.28 28.03 -3.92
C CYS A 225 10.79 27.96 -3.70
N LEU A 226 11.56 28.38 -4.71
CA LEU A 226 13.00 28.13 -4.77
C LEU A 226 13.73 29.47 -4.95
N PRO A 227 14.92 29.64 -4.33
CA PRO A 227 15.76 30.80 -4.63
C PRO A 227 16.19 30.78 -6.10
N GLU A 228 16.45 31.95 -6.68
CA GLU A 228 16.83 32.10 -8.10
C GLU A 228 18.01 31.21 -8.53
N GLU A 229 18.96 30.99 -7.64
CA GLU A 229 20.14 30.12 -7.83
C GLU A 229 19.80 28.63 -8.03
N ALA A 230 18.62 28.19 -7.59
CA ALA A 230 18.16 26.80 -7.70
C ALA A 230 17.31 26.53 -8.95
N ILE A 231 17.12 27.53 -9.82
CA ILE A 231 16.21 27.46 -10.98
C ILE A 231 16.97 27.27 -12.30
N ASN A 232 18.24 27.67 -12.35
CA ASN A 232 19.10 27.60 -13.55
C ASN A 232 20.04 26.38 -13.54
N PHE A 233 19.49 25.17 -13.53
CA PHE A 233 20.25 23.92 -13.75
C PHE A 233 19.72 23.15 -14.95
#